data_AF-A0AAU6I588-F1
#
_entry.id   AF-A0AAU6I588-F1
#
_cell.length_a   1.000
_cell.length_b   1.000
_cell.length_c   1.000
_cell.angle_alpha   90.00
_cell.angle_beta   90.00
_cell.angle_gamma   90.00
#
_symmetry.space_group_name_H-M   'P 1'
#
loop_
_entity.id
_entity.type
_entity.pdbx_description
1 polymer ?
#
loop_
_entity_poly.entity_id
_entity_poly.type
_entity_poly.pdbx_seq_one_letter_code
_entity_poly.pdbx_strand_id
1 'polypeptide(L)'
;MGLLHSPDRGRHHPTPGDRTAQEDPAAREGPPNDPTPDAPLTGAQPVGVEPVGVDAVDPAPSDERPEHTRRRRRPGPFTLLALPGLTVVLGFAGVMAATGRLPSPWSEDSDAHPATAGSSATDRVDASYVPWLREAARTCSLLKPSVLAAQIDRSSGWNTDPATLSGTVGIAGFTKSQWRTWGKDADGNGKSSPRDPVDAIMALARQDCALAEDVTRLRTRGTVSGDLLDLTLAAYTVGTDSVTRAGRVPATARTYLTEVKDLSARYRTFDREENANPGTGKASGVLAPPVTTLVISSPFGSRKHPLTGVTKLHTGVDFAAPRNAPVSAARQGQVVFAGMTKAYGNRVVIDHGTIGGRRLETTYSHMSSLLVTAGQSVETGTAVGFVGSTGLSTGPHLHFEVLVDGAYTDPMPWLAVAR
;
A
#
# COMPACT_ATOMS: atom_id res chain seq x y z
N MET A 1 -27.92 26.53 -69.15
CA MET A 1 -29.04 25.74 -68.57
C MET A 1 -28.69 25.44 -67.13
N GLY A 2 -29.43 25.76 -66.06
CA GLY A 2 -30.69 26.46 -65.82
C GLY A 2 -31.02 26.35 -64.32
N LEU A 3 -31.36 27.49 -63.70
CA LEU A 3 -32.41 27.74 -62.67
C LEU A 3 -32.35 26.96 -61.32
N LEU A 4 -32.13 27.61 -60.17
CA LEU A 4 -33.08 28.38 -59.31
C LEU A 4 -34.25 27.56 -58.70
N HIS A 5 -34.26 27.34 -57.38
CA HIS A 5 -35.35 27.77 -56.47
C HIS A 5 -35.07 27.49 -54.98
N SER A 6 -35.37 28.51 -54.16
CA SER A 6 -35.65 28.48 -52.71
C SER A 6 -37.20 28.58 -52.56
N PRO A 7 -37.78 28.96 -51.41
CA PRO A 7 -37.99 28.32 -50.09
C PRO A 7 -39.49 28.02 -49.83
N ASP A 8 -39.88 27.41 -48.69
CA ASP A 8 -41.07 27.89 -47.95
C ASP A 8 -41.16 27.43 -46.47
N ARG A 9 -41.90 28.23 -45.71
CA ARG A 9 -42.18 28.32 -44.28
C ARG A 9 -43.26 27.35 -43.81
N GLY A 10 -43.38 27.23 -42.48
CA GLY A 10 -44.64 26.82 -41.84
C GLY A 10 -44.56 26.82 -40.32
N ARG A 11 -44.82 27.98 -39.70
CA ARG A 11 -45.17 28.11 -38.26
C ARG A 11 -46.62 27.66 -38.08
N HIS A 12 -46.94 26.92 -37.00
CA HIS A 12 -48.29 26.92 -36.43
C HIS A 12 -48.28 26.65 -34.91
N HIS A 13 -48.55 27.71 -34.14
CA HIS A 13 -49.40 27.70 -32.94
C HIS A 13 -50.50 28.74 -33.24
N PRO A 14 -51.77 28.54 -32.82
CA PRO A 14 -52.18 28.91 -31.46
C PRO A 14 -53.33 28.06 -30.81
N THR A 15 -53.34 28.07 -29.47
CA THR A 15 -54.40 28.13 -28.40
C THR A 15 -55.92 28.00 -28.74
N PRO A 16 -56.89 28.13 -27.79
CA PRO A 16 -57.08 27.67 -26.38
C PRO A 16 -58.52 27.11 -26.12
N GLY A 17 -58.85 26.74 -24.87
CA GLY A 17 -60.24 26.68 -24.36
C GLY A 17 -60.57 25.36 -23.65
N ASP A 18 -60.57 25.24 -22.31
CA ASP A 18 -61.39 25.89 -21.25
C ASP A 18 -62.64 25.06 -20.88
N ARG A 19 -62.88 25.01 -19.55
CA ARG A 19 -64.11 24.69 -18.79
C ARG A 19 -64.33 23.27 -18.26
N THR A 20 -64.10 23.09 -16.94
CA THR A 20 -65.07 23.16 -15.80
C THR A 20 -65.80 21.82 -15.64
N ALA A 21 -66.05 21.21 -14.47
CA ALA A 21 -66.10 21.59 -13.05
C ALA A 21 -65.92 20.26 -12.24
N GLN A 22 -65.94 20.11 -10.92
CA GLN A 22 -66.47 20.90 -9.80
C GLN A 22 -66.04 20.22 -8.46
N GLU A 23 -65.68 21.04 -7.47
CA GLU A 23 -65.95 20.96 -6.00
C GLU A 23 -65.40 19.81 -5.10
N ASP A 24 -64.35 20.12 -4.31
CA ASP A 24 -64.30 20.48 -2.85
C ASP A 24 -65.34 19.91 -1.84
N PRO A 25 -65.19 20.04 -0.47
CA PRO A 25 -64.07 20.53 0.37
C PRO A 25 -63.88 19.79 1.75
N ALA A 26 -62.91 20.27 2.55
CA ALA A 26 -62.88 20.43 4.04
C ALA A 26 -61.55 19.93 4.67
N ALA A 27 -60.58 20.79 4.97
CA ALA A 27 -60.45 21.71 6.11
C ALA A 27 -60.10 21.05 7.46
N ARG A 28 -58.89 21.32 7.98
CA ARG A 28 -58.65 21.91 9.32
C ARG A 28 -57.18 22.25 9.57
N GLU A 29 -56.95 23.54 9.85
CA GLU A 29 -55.75 24.17 10.40
C GLU A 29 -55.54 23.79 11.88
N GLY A 30 -54.31 23.43 12.31
CA GLY A 30 -53.45 24.22 13.23
C GLY A 30 -53.57 23.79 14.71
N PRO A 31 -52.69 24.21 15.66
CA PRO A 31 -51.42 24.95 15.56
C PRO A 31 -50.30 24.34 16.50
N PRO A 32 -49.17 25.04 16.81
CA PRO A 32 -47.90 24.48 17.32
C PRO A 32 -47.79 24.51 18.85
N ASN A 33 -46.80 23.81 19.44
CA ASN A 33 -46.43 23.99 20.85
C ASN A 33 -44.91 23.94 21.08
N ASP A 34 -44.43 25.00 21.73
CA ASP A 34 -43.18 25.17 22.48
C ASP A 34 -43.49 26.30 23.51
N PRO A 35 -42.72 26.62 24.57
CA PRO A 35 -41.99 25.84 25.59
C PRO A 35 -42.44 26.18 27.04
N THR A 36 -41.66 25.75 28.05
CA THR A 36 -41.45 26.34 29.42
C THR A 36 -42.07 25.60 30.65
N PRO A 37 -41.73 25.96 31.92
CA PRO A 37 -40.81 25.20 32.79
C PRO A 37 -41.44 24.83 34.16
N ASP A 38 -40.73 24.04 34.99
CA ASP A 38 -40.55 24.25 36.45
C ASP A 38 -40.06 22.97 37.16
N ALA A 39 -39.07 23.17 38.03
CA ALA A 39 -38.52 22.21 38.99
C ALA A 39 -39.35 22.25 40.31
N PRO A 40 -38.86 21.89 41.51
CA PRO A 40 -37.90 20.85 41.94
C PRO A 40 -38.47 20.00 43.12
N LEU A 41 -38.06 18.75 43.35
CA LEU A 41 -38.11 18.09 44.68
C LEU A 41 -37.08 16.93 44.72
N THR A 42 -35.90 17.16 45.30
CA THR A 42 -35.45 16.73 46.65
C THR A 42 -35.15 15.23 46.82
N GLY A 43 -33.90 14.94 47.19
CA GLY A 43 -33.63 14.04 48.32
C GLY A 43 -32.72 12.83 48.09
N ALA A 44 -31.44 13.01 48.48
CA ALA A 44 -30.55 12.03 49.15
C ALA A 44 -30.12 10.75 48.41
N GLN A 45 -28.90 10.21 48.49
CA GLN A 45 -27.58 10.51 49.08
C GLN A 45 -26.60 9.48 48.42
N PRO A 46 -25.28 9.70 48.40
CA PRO A 46 -24.30 8.82 47.76
C PRO A 46 -24.04 7.56 48.60
N VAL A 47 -23.88 6.41 47.93
CA VAL A 47 -23.43 5.17 48.57
C VAL A 47 -21.95 5.34 48.93
N GLY A 48 -21.68 5.29 50.24
CA GLY A 48 -20.38 5.49 50.84
C GLY A 48 -19.36 4.44 50.45
N VAL A 49 -18.14 4.92 50.23
CA VAL A 49 -16.91 4.16 50.29
C VAL A 49 -16.57 4.00 51.77
N GLU A 50 -16.56 2.77 52.29
CA GLU A 50 -15.91 2.47 53.58
C GLU A 50 -14.54 1.84 53.38
N PRO A 51 -13.57 2.14 54.28
CA PRO A 51 -12.20 1.68 54.18
C PRO A 51 -12.05 0.29 54.81
N VAL A 52 -11.46 -0.66 54.08
CA VAL A 52 -11.03 -1.92 54.69
C VAL A 52 -9.63 -1.74 55.26
N GLY A 53 -9.53 -2.02 56.55
CA GLY A 53 -8.35 -1.87 57.37
C GLY A 53 -7.17 -2.72 56.92
N VAL A 54 -6.00 -2.16 57.21
CA VAL A 54 -4.69 -2.80 57.20
C VAL A 54 -4.59 -3.77 58.37
N ASP A 55 -4.55 -5.07 58.08
CA ASP A 55 -4.02 -6.06 58.99
C ASP A 55 -2.71 -6.63 58.42
N ALA A 56 -1.68 -6.54 59.25
CA ALA A 56 -0.35 -7.09 59.03
C ALA A 56 -0.40 -8.62 59.06
N VAL A 57 0.24 -9.27 58.08
CA VAL A 57 0.60 -10.68 58.15
C VAL A 57 2.02 -10.85 57.60
N ASP A 58 2.77 -11.67 58.33
CA ASP A 58 4.21 -11.95 58.36
C ASP A 58 4.97 -12.18 57.05
N PRO A 59 6.31 -12.00 57.07
CA PRO A 59 7.18 -12.15 55.91
C PRO A 59 7.31 -13.61 55.43
N ALA A 60 7.37 -13.76 54.11
CA ALA A 60 7.63 -15.02 53.42
C ALA A 60 8.98 -15.65 53.82
N PRO A 61 9.07 -16.99 53.90
CA PRO A 61 10.33 -17.67 54.16
C PRO A 61 11.28 -17.55 52.97
N SER A 62 12.54 -17.29 53.28
CA SER A 62 13.69 -17.34 52.38
C SER A 62 13.89 -18.75 51.85
N ASP A 63 13.72 -18.93 50.53
CA ASP A 63 14.07 -20.17 49.85
C ASP A 63 15.59 -20.16 49.56
N GLU A 64 16.33 -20.81 50.46
CA GLU A 64 17.76 -21.07 50.34
C GLU A 64 18.01 -21.97 49.12
N ARG A 65 18.65 -21.41 48.09
CA ARG A 65 19.12 -22.17 46.94
C ARG A 65 20.42 -22.90 47.33
N PRO A 66 20.52 -24.24 47.24
CA PRO A 66 21.72 -24.96 47.62
C PRO A 66 22.87 -24.71 46.64
N GLU A 67 24.03 -24.41 47.22
CA GLU A 67 25.29 -24.14 46.57
C GLU A 67 25.85 -25.41 45.90
N HIS A 68 25.60 -25.57 44.60
CA HIS A 68 26.25 -26.63 43.82
C HIS A 68 27.73 -26.28 43.57
N THR A 69 28.57 -26.86 44.43
CA THR A 69 30.02 -26.98 44.29
C THR A 69 30.44 -27.32 42.84
N ARG A 70 31.13 -26.37 42.18
CA ARG A 70 31.83 -26.59 40.91
C ARG A 70 32.99 -27.57 41.13
N ARG A 71 32.77 -28.86 40.87
CA ARG A 71 33.87 -29.82 40.66
C ARG A 71 34.56 -29.51 39.33
N ARG A 72 35.80 -29.01 39.41
CA ARG A 72 36.74 -28.92 38.29
C ARG A 72 37.02 -30.32 37.73
N ARG A 73 36.62 -30.60 36.49
CA ARG A 73 37.10 -31.76 35.72
C ARG A 73 38.32 -31.35 34.89
N ARG A 74 39.44 -32.03 35.12
CA ARG A 74 40.66 -31.98 34.28
C ARG A 74 40.39 -32.68 32.94
N PRO A 75 41.02 -32.27 31.82
CA PRO A 75 40.95 -33.02 30.57
C PRO A 75 41.96 -34.18 30.61
N GLY A 76 41.48 -35.40 30.38
CA GLY A 76 42.31 -36.57 30.07
C GLY A 76 42.55 -36.68 28.56
N PRO A 77 43.60 -37.42 28.14
CA PRO A 77 44.09 -37.40 26.76
C PRO A 77 43.18 -38.26 25.88
N PHE A 78 42.66 -37.70 24.78
CA PHE A 78 42.03 -38.49 23.73
C PHE A 78 43.04 -38.78 22.63
N THR A 79 43.32 -40.07 22.52
CA THR A 79 44.09 -40.79 21.52
C THR A 79 43.65 -40.45 20.10
N LEU A 80 44.60 -40.00 19.27
CA LEU A 80 44.48 -39.90 17.82
C LEU A 80 44.45 -41.31 17.22
N LEU A 81 43.37 -41.63 16.50
CA LEU A 81 43.30 -42.79 15.64
C LEU A 81 42.85 -42.33 14.24
N ALA A 82 43.65 -42.74 13.26
CA ALA A 82 43.71 -42.23 11.90
C ALA A 82 42.46 -42.53 11.06
N LEU A 83 42.18 -41.64 10.10
CA LEU A 83 41.44 -41.97 8.88
C LEU A 83 42.31 -41.56 7.66
N PRO A 84 42.56 -42.46 6.71
CA PRO A 84 43.25 -42.12 5.47
C PRO A 84 42.31 -41.38 4.53
N GLY A 85 42.80 -40.26 4.01
CA GLY A 85 42.15 -39.50 2.96
C GLY A 85 42.49 -40.00 1.55
N LEU A 86 41.78 -39.38 0.61
CA LEU A 86 42.10 -39.23 -0.80
C LEU A 86 41.56 -40.30 -1.77
N THR A 87 40.36 -40.03 -2.28
CA THR A 87 40.02 -40.29 -3.68
C THR A 87 39.98 -38.94 -4.41
N VAL A 88 40.59 -38.84 -5.60
CA VAL A 88 39.97 -38.29 -6.82
C VAL A 88 40.97 -38.33 -8.00
N VAL A 89 40.61 -39.19 -8.95
CA VAL A 89 40.54 -39.01 -10.42
C VAL A 89 41.82 -38.69 -11.20
N LEU A 90 42.22 -39.72 -11.96
CA LEU A 90 43.04 -39.68 -13.15
C LEU A 90 42.32 -38.92 -14.30
N GLY A 91 43.07 -38.00 -14.90
CA GLY A 91 43.33 -37.91 -16.35
C GLY A 91 42.15 -37.65 -17.29
N PHE A 92 42.15 -36.49 -17.95
CA PHE A 92 42.15 -36.37 -19.42
C PHE A 92 42.28 -34.88 -19.79
N ALA A 93 43.49 -34.45 -20.14
CA ALA A 93 43.72 -33.18 -20.83
C ALA A 93 44.87 -33.38 -21.82
N GLY A 94 44.53 -33.35 -23.10
CA GLY A 94 45.49 -33.41 -24.18
C GLY A 94 44.81 -33.80 -25.48
N VAL A 95 44.38 -32.81 -26.26
CA VAL A 95 44.82 -32.59 -27.64
C VAL A 95 44.50 -31.13 -28.00
N MET A 96 45.54 -30.34 -28.26
CA MET A 96 45.50 -29.08 -28.98
C MET A 96 46.45 -29.22 -30.17
N ALA A 97 45.93 -29.06 -31.38
CA ALA A 97 46.60 -28.73 -32.65
C ALA A 97 45.59 -29.02 -33.76
N ALA A 98 45.47 -28.29 -34.86
CA ALA A 98 46.05 -27.04 -35.32
C ALA A 98 45.31 -26.72 -36.62
N THR A 99 44.75 -25.53 -36.75
CA THR A 99 44.61 -24.91 -38.07
C THR A 99 44.78 -23.41 -37.86
N GLY A 100 45.97 -22.92 -38.18
CA GLY A 100 46.33 -21.53 -38.03
C GLY A 100 45.44 -20.61 -38.86
N ARG A 101 45.00 -19.53 -38.21
CA ARG A 101 44.83 -18.22 -38.82
C ARG A 101 44.69 -17.20 -37.69
N LEU A 102 45.78 -16.51 -37.39
CA LEU A 102 45.73 -15.22 -36.71
C LEU A 102 45.21 -14.19 -37.72
N PRO A 103 44.31 -13.30 -37.29
CA PRO A 103 44.44 -11.90 -37.63
C PRO A 103 44.51 -11.01 -36.38
N SER A 104 45.09 -9.85 -36.62
CA SER A 104 45.50 -8.75 -35.76
C SER A 104 44.46 -8.19 -34.79
N PRO A 105 44.89 -7.53 -33.69
CA PRO A 105 44.03 -6.61 -32.98
C PRO A 105 43.78 -5.39 -33.88
N TRP A 106 42.57 -4.83 -33.82
CA TRP A 106 42.07 -3.68 -34.59
C TRP A 106 41.56 -4.02 -36.00
N SER A 107 40.26 -4.28 -36.08
CA SER A 107 39.42 -3.96 -37.23
C SER A 107 38.03 -3.63 -36.67
N GLU A 108 37.66 -2.35 -36.77
CA GLU A 108 36.25 -1.94 -36.76
C GLU A 108 35.57 -2.61 -37.95
N ASP A 109 34.65 -3.54 -37.67
CA ASP A 109 33.56 -3.83 -38.58
C ASP A 109 32.25 -3.88 -37.78
N SER A 110 31.43 -2.90 -38.11
CA SER A 110 30.08 -2.71 -37.64
C SER A 110 29.23 -3.74 -38.36
N ASP A 111 28.60 -4.67 -37.64
CA ASP A 111 27.33 -5.32 -37.99
C ASP A 111 27.06 -6.49 -37.03
N ALA A 112 26.87 -6.17 -35.75
CA ALA A 112 26.15 -7.05 -34.84
C ALA A 112 24.71 -6.54 -34.76
N HIS A 113 23.79 -7.31 -35.33
CA HIS A 113 22.37 -7.17 -35.04
C HIS A 113 22.18 -7.12 -33.52
N PRO A 114 21.44 -6.14 -32.97
CA PRO A 114 21.27 -6.05 -31.53
C PRO A 114 20.54 -7.31 -31.07
N ALA A 115 21.20 -8.07 -30.18
CA ALA A 115 20.54 -9.05 -29.35
C ALA A 115 19.33 -8.37 -28.73
N THR A 116 18.15 -8.94 -28.98
CA THR A 116 16.90 -8.53 -28.33
C THR A 116 17.15 -8.39 -26.84
N ALA A 117 17.02 -7.16 -26.34
CA ALA A 117 17.11 -6.85 -24.93
C ALA A 117 16.25 -7.83 -24.14
N GLY A 118 16.88 -8.66 -23.31
CA GLY A 118 16.17 -9.51 -22.38
C GLY A 118 15.30 -8.61 -21.50
N SER A 119 14.00 -8.89 -21.46
CA SER A 119 13.02 -8.23 -20.60
C SER A 119 13.61 -8.05 -19.19
N SER A 120 13.63 -6.82 -18.70
CA SER A 120 14.12 -6.50 -17.36
C SER A 120 13.29 -7.28 -16.35
N ALA A 121 13.90 -7.74 -15.25
CA ALA A 121 13.16 -8.43 -14.18
C ALA A 121 11.96 -7.61 -13.67
N THR A 122 12.04 -6.27 -13.78
CA THR A 122 10.99 -5.32 -13.46
C THR A 122 9.79 -5.36 -14.42
N ASP A 123 9.97 -5.77 -15.68
CA ASP A 123 8.89 -5.79 -16.69
C ASP A 123 7.88 -6.91 -16.43
N ARG A 124 8.27 -7.91 -15.61
CA ARG A 124 7.39 -8.99 -15.14
C ARG A 124 6.55 -8.58 -13.93
N VAL A 125 6.82 -7.40 -13.35
CA VAL A 125 6.10 -6.88 -12.20
C VAL A 125 5.07 -5.88 -12.69
N ASP A 126 3.82 -6.08 -12.30
CA ASP A 126 2.80 -5.07 -12.56
C ASP A 126 3.19 -3.76 -11.87
N ALA A 127 3.22 -2.67 -12.63
CA ALA A 127 3.64 -1.36 -12.13
C ALA A 127 2.76 -0.88 -10.96
N SER A 128 1.50 -1.35 -10.85
CA SER A 128 0.62 -1.06 -9.72
C SER A 128 1.12 -1.63 -8.39
N TYR A 129 2.02 -2.62 -8.41
CA TYR A 129 2.56 -3.23 -7.18
C TYR A 129 3.68 -2.39 -6.55
N VAL A 130 4.36 -1.56 -7.34
CA VAL A 130 5.53 -0.78 -6.87
C VAL A 130 5.18 0.21 -5.75
N PRO A 131 4.07 0.99 -5.83
CA PRO A 131 3.61 1.80 -4.71
C PRO A 131 3.36 0.98 -3.44
N TRP A 132 2.79 -0.22 -3.57
CA TRP A 132 2.51 -1.09 -2.43
C TRP A 132 3.79 -1.73 -1.86
N LEU A 133 4.79 -2.05 -2.67
CA LEU A 133 6.11 -2.47 -2.20
C LEU A 133 6.80 -1.35 -1.40
N ARG A 134 6.65 -0.09 -1.84
CA ARG A 134 7.14 1.09 -1.12
C ARG A 134 6.37 1.31 0.17
N GLU A 135 5.06 1.19 0.14
CA GLU A 135 4.21 1.33 1.32
C GLU A 135 4.46 0.24 2.37
N ALA A 136 4.63 -1.00 1.91
CA ALA A 136 5.02 -2.13 2.72
C ALA A 136 6.38 -1.89 3.42
N ALA A 137 7.36 -1.38 2.68
CA ALA A 137 8.68 -1.01 3.20
C ALA A 137 8.63 0.14 4.22
N ARG A 138 7.66 1.06 4.13
CA ARG A 138 7.48 2.13 5.15
C ARG A 138 7.03 1.60 6.51
N THR A 139 6.39 0.44 6.53
CA THR A 139 5.94 -0.20 7.78
C THR A 139 7.11 -0.74 8.60
N CYS A 140 8.21 -1.12 7.94
CA CYS A 140 9.40 -1.66 8.56
C CYS A 140 10.66 -1.10 7.89
N SER A 141 11.33 -0.15 8.54
CA SER A 141 12.50 0.55 7.98
C SER A 141 13.69 -0.36 7.62
N LEU A 142 13.69 -1.62 8.11
CA LEU A 142 14.65 -2.65 7.71
C LEU A 142 14.42 -3.13 6.27
N LEU A 143 13.15 -3.22 5.85
CA LEU A 143 12.77 -3.82 4.58
C LEU A 143 12.79 -2.77 3.48
N LYS A 144 13.46 -3.12 2.38
CA LYS A 144 13.44 -2.32 1.15
C LYS A 144 12.41 -2.89 0.16
N PRO A 145 11.82 -2.05 -0.71
CA PRO A 145 10.95 -2.53 -1.79
C PRO A 145 11.61 -3.62 -2.64
N SER A 146 12.91 -3.49 -2.92
CA SER A 146 13.69 -4.46 -3.68
C SER A 146 13.80 -5.82 -3.01
N VAL A 147 13.84 -5.87 -1.67
CA VAL A 147 13.90 -7.12 -0.91
C VAL A 147 12.55 -7.81 -0.92
N LEU A 148 11.45 -7.07 -0.73
CA LEU A 148 10.10 -7.62 -0.82
C LEU A 148 9.82 -8.18 -2.22
N ALA A 149 10.18 -7.42 -3.26
CA ALA A 149 10.06 -7.85 -4.65
C ALA A 149 10.88 -9.11 -4.93
N ALA A 150 12.11 -9.19 -4.39
CA ALA A 150 12.96 -10.36 -4.55
C ALA A 150 12.39 -11.62 -3.88
N GLN A 151 11.78 -11.48 -2.70
CA GLN A 151 11.12 -12.61 -2.02
C GLN A 151 9.91 -13.10 -2.80
N ILE A 152 9.12 -12.19 -3.39
CA ILE A 152 7.97 -12.53 -4.24
C ILE A 152 8.43 -13.22 -5.54
N ASP A 153 9.42 -12.67 -6.23
CA ASP A 153 9.99 -13.27 -7.44
C ASP A 153 10.56 -14.67 -7.13
N ARG A 154 11.23 -14.83 -5.98
CA ARG A 154 11.75 -16.12 -5.56
C ARG A 154 10.66 -17.15 -5.23
N SER A 155 9.54 -16.69 -4.67
CA SER A 155 8.43 -17.51 -4.21
C SER A 155 7.56 -18.00 -5.36
N SER A 156 7.19 -17.10 -6.27
CA SER A 156 6.21 -17.36 -7.33
C SER A 156 6.64 -16.90 -8.72
N GLY A 157 7.74 -16.16 -8.84
CA GLY A 157 8.08 -15.47 -10.09
C GLY A 157 7.05 -14.41 -10.49
N TRP A 158 6.32 -13.85 -9.51
CA TRP A 158 5.14 -12.99 -9.69
C TRP A 158 3.90 -13.70 -10.25
N ASN A 159 3.90 -15.03 -10.31
CA ASN A 159 2.75 -15.79 -10.79
C ASN A 159 1.64 -15.89 -9.73
N THR A 160 0.40 -15.71 -10.16
CA THR A 160 -0.81 -15.89 -9.35
C THR A 160 -1.48 -17.25 -9.59
N ASP A 161 -1.04 -18.02 -10.60
CA ASP A 161 -1.63 -19.30 -11.00
C ASP A 161 -1.43 -20.39 -9.93
N PRO A 162 -2.51 -20.83 -9.25
CA PRO A 162 -2.44 -21.87 -8.24
C PRO A 162 -1.92 -23.22 -8.76
N ALA A 163 -2.04 -23.50 -10.07
CA ALA A 163 -1.55 -24.74 -10.66
C ALA A 163 -0.01 -24.84 -10.64
N THR A 164 0.67 -23.70 -10.52
CA THR A 164 2.13 -23.61 -10.49
C THR A 164 2.69 -23.52 -9.07
N LEU A 165 1.83 -23.39 -8.05
CA LEU A 165 2.22 -23.16 -6.66
C LEU A 165 1.95 -24.41 -5.81
N SER A 166 3.00 -25.01 -5.25
CA SER A 166 2.94 -26.25 -4.47
C SER A 166 2.31 -26.05 -3.07
N GLY A 167 0.97 -25.94 -3.01
CA GLY A 167 0.20 -25.87 -1.76
C GLY A 167 0.17 -24.48 -1.09
N THR A 168 0.80 -23.50 -1.71
CA THR A 168 0.78 -22.08 -1.34
C THR A 168 -0.13 -21.30 -2.29
N VAL A 169 -0.60 -20.12 -1.87
CA VAL A 169 -1.54 -19.32 -2.67
C VAL A 169 -1.01 -17.89 -2.81
N GLY A 170 -1.12 -17.36 -4.04
CA GLY A 170 -0.78 -15.97 -4.35
C GLY A 170 0.70 -15.70 -4.54
N ILE A 171 1.00 -14.46 -4.95
CA ILE A 171 2.36 -14.06 -5.34
C ILE A 171 3.39 -14.20 -4.21
N ALA A 172 2.97 -14.05 -2.95
CA ALA A 172 3.84 -14.20 -1.80
C ALA A 172 3.93 -15.66 -1.28
N GLY A 173 3.14 -16.59 -1.83
CA GLY A 173 3.21 -18.00 -1.46
C GLY A 173 2.72 -18.31 -0.05
N PHE A 174 1.61 -17.70 0.38
CA PHE A 174 1.08 -17.93 1.73
C PHE A 174 0.34 -19.25 1.86
N THR A 175 0.59 -19.96 2.97
CA THR A 175 -0.29 -21.06 3.42
C THR A 175 -1.56 -20.51 4.08
N LYS A 176 -2.61 -21.34 4.20
CA LYS A 176 -3.83 -20.99 4.96
C LYS A 176 -3.55 -20.60 6.42
N SER A 177 -2.51 -21.16 7.03
CA SER A 177 -2.15 -20.83 8.42
C SER A 177 -1.51 -19.46 8.50
N GLN A 178 -0.52 -19.19 7.65
CA GLN A 178 0.12 -17.88 7.62
C GLN A 178 -0.86 -16.77 7.23
N TRP A 179 -1.80 -17.03 6.30
CA TRP A 179 -2.81 -16.03 5.93
C TRP A 179 -3.73 -15.63 7.09
N ARG A 180 -4.09 -16.58 7.97
CA ARG A 180 -4.87 -16.27 9.18
C ARG A 180 -4.13 -15.33 10.14
N THR A 181 -2.81 -15.35 10.13
CA THR A 181 -1.98 -14.49 10.98
C THR A 181 -1.68 -13.14 10.32
N TRP A 182 -1.33 -13.15 9.03
CA TRP A 182 -0.76 -11.97 8.36
C TRP A 182 -1.69 -11.31 7.35
N GLY A 183 -2.71 -12.02 6.87
CA GLY A 183 -3.65 -11.55 5.85
C GLY A 183 -4.59 -10.48 6.39
N LYS A 184 -4.71 -9.37 5.66
CA LYS A 184 -5.62 -8.26 5.90
C LYS A 184 -5.97 -7.64 4.55
N ASP A 185 -7.20 -7.16 4.43
CA ASP A 185 -7.66 -6.30 3.34
C ASP A 185 -6.89 -4.98 3.40
N ALA A 186 -5.91 -4.83 2.51
CA ALA A 186 -4.94 -3.75 2.50
C ALA A 186 -5.30 -2.64 1.52
N ASP A 187 -6.00 -2.96 0.43
CA ASP A 187 -6.50 -1.99 -0.55
C ASP A 187 -7.89 -1.44 -0.20
N GLY A 188 -8.58 -2.04 0.78
CA GLY A 188 -9.88 -1.60 1.27
C GLY A 188 -11.05 -2.07 0.40
N ASN A 189 -10.85 -3.10 -0.43
CA ASN A 189 -11.85 -3.62 -1.35
C ASN A 189 -12.94 -4.50 -0.67
N GLY A 190 -12.82 -4.72 0.65
CA GLY A 190 -13.74 -5.49 1.47
C GLY A 190 -13.42 -6.99 1.52
N LYS A 191 -12.31 -7.46 0.94
CA LYS A 191 -11.91 -8.87 0.88
C LYS A 191 -10.43 -9.04 1.21
N SER A 192 -10.12 -9.78 2.27
CA SER A 192 -8.76 -10.24 2.57
C SER A 192 -8.47 -11.55 1.83
N SER A 193 -7.59 -11.54 0.83
CA SER A 193 -7.29 -12.71 0.00
C SER A 193 -5.80 -12.89 -0.30
N PRO A 194 -5.23 -14.10 -0.14
CA PRO A 194 -3.85 -14.35 -0.55
C PRO A 194 -3.66 -14.22 -2.06
N ARG A 195 -4.74 -14.33 -2.85
CA ARG A 195 -4.72 -14.14 -4.31
C ARG A 195 -4.77 -12.67 -4.72
N ASP A 196 -5.09 -11.78 -3.79
CA ASP A 196 -4.99 -10.35 -4.03
C ASP A 196 -3.52 -9.94 -3.90
N PRO A 197 -2.89 -9.43 -4.97
CA PRO A 197 -1.48 -9.03 -4.94
C PRO A 197 -1.18 -7.98 -3.87
N VAL A 198 -2.08 -7.03 -3.63
CA VAL A 198 -1.88 -5.94 -2.67
C VAL A 198 -1.91 -6.47 -1.25
N ASP A 199 -2.91 -7.29 -0.91
CA ASP A 199 -2.99 -7.93 0.39
C ASP A 199 -1.77 -8.81 0.65
N ALA A 200 -1.31 -9.54 -0.37
CA ALA A 200 -0.17 -10.43 -0.28
C ALA A 200 1.16 -9.70 -0.05
N ILE A 201 1.41 -8.60 -0.79
CA ILE A 201 2.59 -7.75 -0.59
C ILE A 201 2.61 -7.20 0.83
N MET A 202 1.49 -6.65 1.29
CA MET A 202 1.40 -6.05 2.61
C MET A 202 1.46 -7.11 3.73
N ALA A 203 0.93 -8.31 3.50
CA ALA A 203 1.03 -9.43 4.44
C ALA A 203 2.48 -9.92 4.58
N LEU A 204 3.23 -10.01 3.48
CA LEU A 204 4.65 -10.39 3.51
C LEU A 204 5.47 -9.42 4.35
N ALA A 205 5.29 -8.11 4.13
CA ALA A 205 6.01 -7.12 4.93
C ALA A 205 5.61 -7.12 6.41
N ARG A 206 4.34 -7.41 6.74
CA ARG A 206 3.93 -7.60 8.15
C ARG A 206 4.64 -8.78 8.80
N GLN A 207 4.74 -9.91 8.09
CA GLN A 207 5.45 -11.09 8.56
C GLN A 207 6.93 -10.79 8.79
N ASP A 208 7.61 -10.21 7.79
CA ASP A 208 9.03 -9.88 7.88
C ASP A 208 9.33 -8.85 8.96
N CYS A 209 8.45 -7.87 9.15
CA CYS A 209 8.58 -6.88 10.22
C CYS A 209 8.52 -7.53 11.62
N ALA A 210 7.58 -8.46 11.83
CA ALA A 210 7.47 -9.17 13.09
C ALA A 210 8.71 -10.06 13.35
N LEU A 211 9.22 -10.72 12.31
CA LEU A 211 10.47 -11.49 12.41
C LEU A 211 11.66 -10.59 12.73
N ALA A 212 11.74 -9.39 12.14
CA ALA A 212 12.79 -8.42 12.43
C ALA A 212 12.76 -7.95 13.89
N GLU A 213 11.58 -7.74 14.47
CA GLU A 213 11.42 -7.42 15.89
C GLU A 213 11.89 -8.58 16.79
N ASP A 214 11.48 -9.81 16.48
CA ASP A 214 11.90 -11.01 17.20
C ASP A 214 13.42 -11.17 17.18
N VAL A 215 14.03 -11.06 15.99
CA VAL A 215 15.49 -11.13 15.80
C VAL A 215 16.19 -9.98 16.52
N THR A 216 15.64 -8.77 16.50
CA THR A 216 16.20 -7.63 17.24
C THR A 216 16.26 -7.93 18.73
N ARG A 217 15.20 -8.51 19.33
CA ARG A 217 15.22 -8.92 20.74
C ARG A 217 16.27 -10.00 21.02
N LEU A 218 16.44 -10.97 20.12
CA LEU A 218 17.47 -12.00 20.24
C LEU A 218 18.88 -11.41 20.18
N ARG A 219 19.13 -10.42 19.31
CA ARG A 219 20.41 -9.70 19.21
C ARG A 219 20.70 -8.89 20.47
N THR A 220 19.72 -8.15 20.98
CA THR A 220 19.86 -7.36 22.21
C THR A 220 20.19 -8.21 23.43
N ARG A 221 19.67 -9.44 23.49
CA ARG A 221 20.00 -10.43 24.54
C ARG A 221 21.34 -11.14 24.33
N GLY A 222 22.04 -10.88 23.23
CA GLY A 222 23.28 -11.57 22.86
C GLY A 222 23.07 -13.04 22.45
N THR A 223 21.84 -13.46 22.19
CA THR A 223 21.51 -14.85 21.80
C THR A 223 21.90 -15.15 20.36
N VAL A 224 21.82 -14.16 19.47
CA VAL A 224 22.20 -14.28 18.06
C VAL A 224 23.05 -13.10 17.62
N SER A 225 23.92 -13.32 16.64
CA SER A 225 24.80 -12.30 16.06
C SER A 225 24.77 -12.34 14.53
N GLY A 226 24.88 -11.17 13.90
CA GLY A 226 24.80 -11.01 12.44
C GLY A 226 24.11 -9.71 12.02
N ASP A 227 24.06 -9.50 10.71
CA ASP A 227 23.25 -8.45 10.08
C ASP A 227 21.75 -8.70 10.32
N LEU A 228 20.99 -7.64 10.58
CA LEU A 228 19.59 -7.76 10.95
C LEU A 228 18.74 -8.27 9.79
N LEU A 229 19.00 -7.81 8.57
CA LEU A 229 18.25 -8.25 7.39
C LEU A 229 18.55 -9.72 7.08
N ASP A 230 19.82 -10.12 7.13
CA ASP A 230 20.21 -11.51 6.90
C ASP A 230 19.59 -12.48 7.93
N LEU A 231 19.55 -12.09 9.21
CA LEU A 231 18.92 -12.90 10.26
C LEU A 231 17.39 -12.95 10.11
N THR A 232 16.76 -11.85 9.69
CA THR A 232 15.32 -11.81 9.41
C THR A 232 14.95 -12.70 8.22
N LEU A 233 15.69 -12.62 7.11
CA LEU A 233 15.49 -13.49 5.94
C LEU A 233 15.72 -14.97 6.31
N ALA A 234 16.69 -15.25 7.18
CA ALA A 234 16.89 -16.60 7.69
C ALA A 234 15.71 -17.07 8.54
N ALA A 235 15.20 -16.22 9.43
CA ALA A 235 14.04 -16.53 10.25
C ALA A 235 12.77 -16.74 9.40
N TYR A 236 12.63 -16.02 8.29
CA TYR A 236 11.52 -16.20 7.33
C TYR A 236 11.54 -17.61 6.73
N THR A 237 12.70 -18.09 6.27
CA THR A 237 12.77 -19.38 5.58
C THR A 237 12.83 -20.61 6.51
N VAL A 238 13.56 -20.52 7.63
CA VAL A 238 13.81 -21.70 8.51
C VAL A 238 13.32 -21.53 9.95
N GLY A 239 12.65 -20.41 10.26
CA GLY A 239 12.10 -20.10 11.58
C GLY A 239 13.12 -19.49 12.55
N THR A 240 12.61 -18.70 13.49
CA THR A 240 13.42 -18.03 14.56
C THR A 240 14.11 -19.05 15.46
N ASP A 241 13.51 -20.20 15.76
CA ASP A 241 14.13 -21.26 16.57
C ASP A 241 15.42 -21.82 15.95
N SER A 242 15.46 -21.94 14.62
CA SER A 242 16.65 -22.39 13.91
C SER A 242 17.76 -21.34 13.97
N VAL A 243 17.41 -20.06 13.84
CA VAL A 243 18.34 -18.94 13.99
C VAL A 243 18.87 -18.84 15.43
N THR A 244 18.01 -18.97 16.43
CA THR A 244 18.37 -18.99 17.86
C THR A 244 19.32 -20.14 18.19
N ARG A 245 19.01 -21.37 17.76
CA ARG A 245 19.89 -22.54 18.00
C ARG A 245 21.25 -22.40 17.33
N ALA A 246 21.30 -21.78 16.15
CA ALA A 246 22.55 -21.55 15.44
C ALA A 246 23.36 -20.37 16.01
N GLY A 247 22.72 -19.42 16.70
CA GLY A 247 23.33 -18.17 17.17
C GLY A 247 23.70 -17.18 16.05
N ARG A 248 23.33 -17.48 14.80
CA ARG A 248 23.65 -16.76 13.56
C ARG A 248 22.78 -17.29 12.42
N VAL A 249 22.99 -16.80 11.19
CA VAL A 249 22.37 -17.36 9.98
C VAL A 249 22.69 -18.87 9.84
N PRO A 250 21.68 -19.76 9.90
CA PRO A 250 21.88 -21.20 9.73
C PRO A 250 22.37 -21.55 8.32
N ALA A 251 23.15 -22.62 8.19
CA ALA A 251 23.65 -23.08 6.88
C ALA A 251 22.50 -23.39 5.89
N THR A 252 21.39 -23.92 6.40
CA THR A 252 20.18 -24.24 5.63
C THR A 252 19.48 -23.01 5.04
N ALA A 253 19.72 -21.81 5.59
CA ALA A 253 19.13 -20.57 5.10
C ALA A 253 20.01 -19.87 4.04
N ARG A 254 21.28 -20.24 3.90
CA ARG A 254 22.25 -19.48 3.09
C ARG A 254 21.87 -19.39 1.62
N THR A 255 21.40 -20.49 1.03
CA THR A 255 20.94 -20.50 -0.36
C THR A 255 19.81 -19.50 -0.58
N TYR A 256 18.80 -19.48 0.30
CA TYR A 256 17.70 -18.53 0.24
C TYR A 256 18.19 -17.08 0.31
N LEU A 257 19.08 -16.77 1.26
CA LEU A 257 19.65 -15.42 1.39
C LEU A 257 20.40 -15.00 0.13
N THR A 258 21.22 -15.87 -0.44
CA THR A 258 21.96 -15.58 -1.67
C THR A 258 20.99 -15.28 -2.82
N GLU A 259 20.00 -16.14 -3.04
CA GLU A 259 19.01 -15.96 -4.10
C GLU A 259 18.21 -14.66 -3.93
N VAL A 260 17.73 -14.35 -2.72
CA VAL A 260 16.97 -13.12 -2.45
C VAL A 260 17.85 -11.88 -2.61
N LYS A 261 19.11 -11.91 -2.14
CA LYS A 261 20.02 -10.76 -2.27
C LYS A 261 20.39 -10.51 -3.74
N ASP A 262 20.65 -11.57 -4.51
CA ASP A 262 20.92 -11.47 -5.95
C ASP A 262 19.70 -10.95 -6.72
N LEU A 263 18.50 -11.42 -6.40
CA LEU A 263 17.25 -10.90 -6.98
C LEU A 263 17.00 -9.45 -6.56
N SER A 264 17.27 -9.06 -5.31
CA SER A 264 17.06 -7.69 -4.83
C SER A 264 17.89 -6.68 -5.62
N ALA A 265 19.07 -7.09 -6.12
CA ALA A 265 19.88 -6.24 -6.99
C ALA A 265 19.16 -5.86 -8.28
N ARG A 266 18.30 -6.75 -8.80
CA ARG A 266 17.49 -6.53 -10.01
C ARG A 266 16.31 -5.59 -9.78
N TYR A 267 15.88 -5.43 -8.53
CA TYR A 267 14.75 -4.58 -8.13
C TYR A 267 15.18 -3.26 -7.46
N ARG A 268 16.47 -2.90 -7.49
CA ARG A 268 16.99 -1.67 -6.85
C ARG A 268 16.30 -0.37 -7.32
N THR A 269 15.69 -0.38 -8.50
CA THR A 269 14.91 0.77 -8.99
C THR A 269 13.66 1.02 -8.14
N PHE A 270 13.09 0.00 -7.52
CA PHE A 270 11.92 0.13 -6.64
C PHE A 270 12.26 0.83 -5.31
N ASP A 271 13.52 0.76 -4.87
CA ASP A 271 14.02 1.41 -3.65
C ASP A 271 14.11 2.94 -3.79
N ARG A 272 14.21 3.43 -5.02
CA ARG A 272 14.17 4.86 -5.27
C ARG A 272 12.74 5.30 -5.07
N GLU A 273 12.48 6.13 -4.06
CA GLU A 273 11.32 7.02 -4.12
C GLU A 273 11.50 7.82 -5.40
N GLU A 274 10.60 7.64 -6.35
CA GLU A 274 10.67 8.36 -7.61
C GLU A 274 10.31 9.82 -7.33
N ASN A 275 11.32 10.60 -6.94
CA ASN A 275 11.37 12.07 -6.97
C ASN A 275 12.82 12.56 -6.89
N ALA A 276 13.63 12.20 -7.89
CA ALA A 276 14.80 12.97 -8.34
C ALA A 276 15.24 12.46 -9.71
N ASN A 277 14.70 13.05 -10.78
CA ASN A 277 15.44 13.16 -12.02
C ASN A 277 16.27 14.44 -11.95
N PRO A 278 17.61 14.40 -11.81
CA PRO A 278 18.46 15.51 -12.18
C PRO A 278 18.73 15.40 -13.68
N GLY A 279 17.87 15.97 -14.52
CA GLY A 279 18.18 16.11 -15.95
C GLY A 279 17.01 15.96 -16.89
N THR A 280 16.56 17.10 -17.44
CA THR A 280 15.90 17.22 -18.75
C THR A 280 14.61 16.44 -18.96
N GLY A 281 13.51 17.00 -18.44
CA GLY A 281 12.14 16.69 -18.86
C GLY A 281 11.18 17.59 -18.10
N LYS A 282 10.43 18.46 -18.79
CA LYS A 282 9.40 19.30 -18.16
C LYS A 282 8.43 18.41 -17.38
N ALA A 283 8.17 18.74 -16.12
CA ALA A 283 7.06 18.18 -15.35
C ALA A 283 5.75 18.68 -15.99
N SER A 284 5.22 17.91 -16.94
CA SER A 284 3.87 18.13 -17.45
C SER A 284 2.95 17.24 -16.64
N GLY A 285 2.51 17.70 -15.47
CA GLY A 285 1.42 17.02 -14.77
C GLY A 285 0.23 16.87 -15.72
N VAL A 286 -0.42 15.70 -15.70
CA VAL A 286 -1.55 15.40 -16.59
C VAL A 286 -2.88 15.89 -15.98
N LEU A 287 -2.86 16.23 -14.69
CA LEU A 287 -4.00 16.72 -13.92
C LEU A 287 -3.80 18.19 -13.54
N ALA A 288 -4.82 19.01 -13.74
CA ALA A 288 -4.87 20.37 -13.21
C ALA A 288 -5.10 20.35 -11.68
N PRO A 289 -4.60 21.36 -10.95
CA PRO A 289 -4.94 21.57 -9.54
C PRO A 289 -6.46 21.58 -9.31
N PRO A 290 -7.00 20.73 -8.42
CA PRO A 290 -8.44 20.66 -8.18
C PRO A 290 -8.97 21.81 -7.31
N VAL A 291 -8.07 22.55 -6.65
CA VAL A 291 -8.35 23.75 -5.85
C VAL A 291 -7.25 24.78 -6.11
N THR A 292 -7.58 26.06 -5.92
CA THR A 292 -6.65 27.18 -6.15
C THR A 292 -5.44 27.15 -5.21
N THR A 293 -5.63 26.70 -3.98
CA THR A 293 -4.58 26.64 -2.96
C THR A 293 -4.17 25.19 -2.70
N LEU A 294 -2.95 24.82 -3.09
CA LEU A 294 -2.39 23.48 -2.87
C LEU A 294 -1.56 23.40 -1.58
N VAL A 295 -2.09 23.95 -0.48
CA VAL A 295 -1.46 23.79 0.84
C VAL A 295 -1.81 22.41 1.36
N ILE A 296 -0.83 21.50 1.37
CA ILE A 296 -1.00 20.15 1.90
C ILE A 296 -1.15 20.24 3.41
N SER A 297 -2.36 20.01 3.92
CA SER A 297 -2.57 19.80 5.36
C SER A 297 -2.17 18.38 5.77
N SER A 298 -2.28 17.43 4.84
CA SER A 298 -2.02 16.03 5.14
C SER A 298 -1.64 15.23 3.88
N PRO A 299 -0.45 14.61 3.82
CA PRO A 299 0.06 13.94 2.61
C PRO A 299 -0.47 12.52 2.43
N PHE A 300 -0.41 11.98 1.21
CA PHE A 300 -0.68 10.57 0.91
C PHE A 300 0.23 9.61 1.70
N GLY A 301 -0.30 8.43 2.07
CA GLY A 301 0.45 7.35 2.71
C GLY A 301 -0.04 6.99 4.11
N SER A 302 0.54 5.92 4.69
CA SER A 302 0.21 5.48 6.05
C SER A 302 0.47 6.52 7.11
N ARG A 303 -0.52 6.75 7.97
CA ARG A 303 -0.39 7.61 9.14
C ARG A 303 -0.73 6.83 10.40
N LYS A 304 0.12 6.95 11.42
CA LYS A 304 -0.15 6.46 12.77
C LYS A 304 -1.06 7.45 13.49
N HIS A 305 -2.26 7.03 13.86
CA HIS A 305 -3.17 7.88 14.64
C HIS A 305 -2.54 8.17 16.02
N PRO A 306 -2.34 9.46 16.40
CA PRO A 306 -1.51 9.84 17.54
C PRO A 306 -2.04 9.35 18.90
N LEU A 307 -3.33 9.02 19.00
CA LEU A 307 -3.96 8.57 20.25
C LEU A 307 -4.25 7.07 20.29
N THR A 308 -4.42 6.41 19.15
CA THR A 308 -4.85 4.99 19.10
C THR A 308 -3.76 4.07 18.58
N GLY A 309 -2.67 4.61 18.02
CA GLY A 309 -1.56 3.84 17.48
C GLY A 309 -1.90 3.06 16.20
N VAL A 310 -3.13 3.15 15.70
CA VAL A 310 -3.58 2.48 14.48
C VAL A 310 -3.01 3.22 13.28
N THR A 311 -2.23 2.50 12.47
CA THR A 311 -1.78 2.98 11.17
C THR A 311 -2.92 2.81 10.16
N LYS A 312 -3.42 3.92 9.62
CA LYS A 312 -4.43 3.92 8.56
C LYS A 312 -3.84 4.60 7.34
N LEU A 313 -3.99 3.97 6.18
CA LEU A 313 -3.62 4.56 4.90
C LEU A 313 -4.47 5.80 4.67
N HIS A 314 -3.81 6.91 4.37
CA HIS A 314 -4.46 8.04 3.74
C HIS A 314 -4.38 7.88 2.22
N THR A 315 -5.52 7.57 1.61
CA THR A 315 -5.65 7.15 0.21
C THR A 315 -5.55 8.30 -0.79
N GLY A 316 -5.41 9.54 -0.33
CA GLY A 316 -5.28 10.74 -1.15
C GLY A 316 -4.35 11.78 -0.54
N VAL A 317 -4.53 13.04 -0.91
CA VAL A 317 -3.88 14.19 -0.28
C VAL A 317 -4.96 15.16 0.20
N ASP A 318 -4.76 15.73 1.38
CA ASP A 318 -5.65 16.75 1.92
C ASP A 318 -5.08 18.13 1.59
N PHE A 319 -5.83 18.91 0.83
CA PHE A 319 -5.53 20.32 0.58
C PHE A 319 -6.36 21.20 1.51
N ALA A 320 -5.68 21.96 2.36
CA ALA A 320 -6.30 23.01 3.16
C ALA A 320 -6.86 24.08 2.22
N ALA A 321 -8.17 24.28 2.30
CA ALA A 321 -8.86 25.30 1.54
C ALA A 321 -10.03 25.85 2.36
N PRO A 322 -10.35 27.15 2.22
CA PRO A 322 -11.52 27.72 2.90
C PRO A 322 -12.79 26.97 2.51
N ARG A 323 -13.73 26.86 3.46
CA ARG A 323 -15.08 26.37 3.15
C ARG A 323 -15.66 27.17 1.99
N ASN A 324 -16.33 26.48 1.08
CA ASN A 324 -16.92 27.02 -0.14
C ASN A 324 -15.91 27.49 -1.20
N ALA A 325 -14.61 27.22 -1.05
CA ALA A 325 -13.69 27.34 -2.17
C ALA A 325 -14.14 26.40 -3.32
N PRO A 326 -14.10 26.83 -4.59
CA PRO A 326 -14.46 25.98 -5.71
C PRO A 326 -13.55 24.75 -5.81
N VAL A 327 -14.15 23.58 -6.06
CA VAL A 327 -13.45 22.34 -6.41
C VAL A 327 -13.70 22.08 -7.89
N SER A 328 -12.62 21.89 -8.65
CA SER A 328 -12.67 21.74 -10.10
C SER A 328 -12.18 20.36 -10.55
N ALA A 329 -12.76 19.85 -11.63
CA ALA A 329 -12.32 18.62 -12.27
C ALA A 329 -10.85 18.76 -12.71
N ALA A 330 -9.99 17.91 -12.17
CA ALA A 330 -8.56 17.92 -12.46
C ALA A 330 -8.26 17.54 -13.92
N ARG A 331 -9.17 16.83 -14.59
CA ARG A 331 -9.09 16.52 -16.02
C ARG A 331 -10.46 16.25 -16.59
N GLN A 332 -10.62 16.41 -17.90
CA GLN A 332 -11.83 15.98 -18.61
C GLN A 332 -12.15 14.50 -18.37
N GLY A 333 -13.43 14.15 -18.30
CA GLY A 333 -13.88 12.80 -18.03
C GLY A 333 -15.39 12.67 -17.84
N GLN A 334 -15.84 11.49 -17.44
CA GLN A 334 -17.22 11.23 -17.05
C GLN A 334 -17.33 11.07 -15.54
N VAL A 335 -18.27 11.77 -14.93
CA VAL A 335 -18.62 11.59 -13.52
C VAL A 335 -19.26 10.20 -13.36
N VAL A 336 -18.56 9.28 -12.70
CA VAL A 336 -19.06 7.92 -12.45
C VAL A 336 -19.75 7.80 -11.08
N PHE A 337 -19.52 8.76 -10.20
CA PHE A 337 -20.22 8.87 -8.92
C PHE A 337 -20.34 10.33 -8.48
N ALA A 338 -21.50 10.71 -7.96
CA ALA A 338 -21.73 11.99 -7.28
C ALA A 338 -22.78 11.79 -6.18
N GLY A 339 -22.39 11.86 -4.91
CA GLY A 339 -23.32 11.66 -3.80
C GLY A 339 -22.69 11.69 -2.41
N MET A 340 -23.52 11.58 -1.38
CA MET A 340 -23.09 11.52 0.03
C MET A 340 -22.67 10.09 0.40
N THR A 341 -21.53 9.95 1.07
CA THR A 341 -21.05 8.70 1.65
C THR A 341 -20.64 8.90 3.11
N LYS A 342 -20.69 7.85 3.92
CA LYS A 342 -20.44 7.96 5.37
C LYS A 342 -19.03 8.46 5.69
N ALA A 343 -18.01 7.93 5.03
CA ALA A 343 -16.61 8.28 5.31
C ALA A 343 -16.16 9.53 4.55
N TYR A 344 -16.41 9.58 3.24
CA TYR A 344 -15.91 10.64 2.37
C TYR A 344 -16.84 11.86 2.29
N GLY A 345 -18.02 11.82 2.91
CA GLY A 345 -19.00 12.91 2.80
C GLY A 345 -19.53 13.04 1.38
N ASN A 346 -19.82 14.26 0.96
CA ASN A 346 -20.16 14.55 -0.43
C ASN A 346 -18.93 14.30 -1.30
N ARG A 347 -19.07 13.34 -2.20
CA ARG A 347 -17.98 12.79 -3.01
C ARG A 347 -18.35 12.80 -4.47
N VAL A 348 -17.38 13.16 -5.31
CA VAL A 348 -17.42 13.01 -6.78
C VAL A 348 -16.28 12.10 -7.20
N VAL A 349 -16.54 11.18 -8.12
CA VAL A 349 -15.54 10.34 -8.78
C VAL A 349 -15.66 10.58 -10.28
N ILE A 350 -14.54 10.86 -10.93
CA ILE A 350 -14.46 11.12 -12.38
C ILE A 350 -13.55 10.07 -12.99
N ASP A 351 -14.06 9.35 -13.99
CA ASP A 351 -13.29 8.49 -14.87
C ASP A 351 -12.76 9.29 -16.06
N HIS A 352 -11.44 9.26 -16.25
CA HIS A 352 -10.74 10.03 -17.29
C HIS A 352 -10.39 9.20 -18.53
N GLY A 353 -10.87 7.97 -18.62
CA GLY A 353 -10.54 7.08 -19.74
C GLY A 353 -9.23 6.32 -19.50
N THR A 354 -8.62 5.90 -20.62
CA THR A 354 -7.29 5.28 -20.63
C THR A 354 -6.26 6.32 -21.05
N ILE A 355 -5.22 6.52 -20.24
CA ILE A 355 -4.14 7.49 -20.46
C ILE A 355 -2.82 6.75 -20.29
N GLY A 356 -1.95 6.81 -21.31
CA GLY A 356 -0.68 6.07 -21.28
C GLY A 356 -0.86 4.56 -21.13
N GLY A 357 -1.97 4.00 -21.64
CA GLY A 357 -2.31 2.58 -21.53
C GLY A 357 -2.96 2.15 -20.22
N ARG A 358 -3.19 3.08 -19.28
CA ARG A 358 -3.73 2.80 -17.95
C ARG A 358 -5.03 3.56 -17.69
N ARG A 359 -5.96 2.97 -16.95
CA ARG A 359 -7.22 3.62 -16.55
C ARG A 359 -6.94 4.63 -15.45
N LEU A 360 -7.46 5.85 -15.57
CA LEU A 360 -7.24 6.92 -14.59
C LEU A 360 -8.57 7.43 -14.05
N GLU A 361 -8.67 7.51 -12.72
CA GLU A 361 -9.80 8.13 -12.04
C GLU A 361 -9.31 9.14 -11.00
N THR A 362 -10.12 10.16 -10.76
CA THR A 362 -9.91 11.10 -9.64
C THR A 362 -11.12 11.15 -8.74
N THR A 363 -10.85 11.34 -7.44
CA THR A 363 -11.90 11.49 -6.43
C THR A 363 -11.75 12.83 -5.71
N TYR A 364 -12.90 13.46 -5.41
CA TYR A 364 -13.04 14.71 -4.69
C TYR A 364 -13.98 14.46 -3.52
N SER A 365 -13.53 14.71 -2.29
CA SER A 365 -14.26 14.32 -1.07
C SER A 365 -14.38 15.46 -0.06
N HIS A 366 -15.20 15.24 0.97
CA HIS A 366 -15.54 16.15 2.06
C HIS A 366 -16.23 17.46 1.63
N MET A 367 -16.77 17.53 0.41
CA MET A 367 -17.35 18.75 -0.14
C MET A 367 -18.61 19.23 0.62
N SER A 368 -18.91 20.52 0.58
CA SER A 368 -20.12 21.10 1.17
C SER A 368 -21.33 20.88 0.27
N SER A 369 -21.12 20.85 -1.05
CA SER A 369 -22.16 20.63 -2.06
C SER A 369 -21.54 20.12 -3.36
N LEU A 370 -22.37 19.47 -4.18
CA LEU A 370 -22.03 18.92 -5.47
C LEU A 370 -22.70 19.73 -6.57
N LEU A 371 -21.96 20.05 -7.64
CA LEU A 371 -22.46 20.78 -8.81
C LEU A 371 -22.64 19.88 -10.04
N VAL A 372 -22.39 18.58 -9.88
CA VAL A 372 -22.45 17.59 -10.95
C VAL A 372 -23.22 16.35 -10.50
N THR A 373 -23.66 15.56 -11.49
CA THR A 373 -24.39 14.31 -11.27
C THR A 373 -23.70 13.15 -11.99
N ALA A 374 -23.96 11.91 -11.54
CA ALA A 374 -23.43 10.72 -12.21
C ALA A 374 -23.91 10.64 -13.68
N GLY A 375 -23.02 10.24 -14.57
CA GLY A 375 -23.21 10.21 -16.02
C GLY A 375 -22.79 11.50 -16.75
N GLN A 376 -22.64 12.62 -16.03
CA GLN A 376 -22.28 13.91 -16.61
C GLN A 376 -20.83 13.90 -17.12
N SER A 377 -20.61 14.36 -18.36
CA SER A 377 -19.28 14.67 -18.87
C SER A 377 -18.82 16.04 -18.37
N VAL A 378 -17.55 16.15 -18.00
CA VAL A 378 -16.94 17.39 -17.51
C VAL A 378 -15.62 17.63 -18.23
N GLU A 379 -15.29 18.90 -18.44
CA GLU A 379 -13.99 19.34 -18.96
C GLU A 379 -13.03 19.65 -17.80
N THR A 380 -11.72 19.66 -18.08
CA THR A 380 -10.71 20.13 -17.11
C THR A 380 -11.06 21.53 -16.61
N GLY A 381 -11.04 21.74 -15.29
CA GLY A 381 -11.39 23.02 -14.67
C GLY A 381 -12.90 23.24 -14.43
N THR A 382 -13.77 22.34 -14.90
CA THR A 382 -15.21 22.43 -14.60
C THR A 382 -15.42 22.34 -13.08
N ALA A 383 -16.15 23.28 -12.50
CA ALA A 383 -16.50 23.23 -11.08
C ALA A 383 -17.41 22.02 -10.80
N VAL A 384 -16.97 21.13 -9.91
CA VAL A 384 -17.69 19.90 -9.53
C VAL A 384 -18.35 20.01 -8.16
N GLY A 385 -17.97 21.01 -7.39
CA GLY A 385 -18.49 21.22 -6.04
C GLY A 385 -17.75 22.32 -5.31
N PHE A 386 -17.95 22.33 -4.00
CA PHE A 386 -17.37 23.32 -3.11
C PHE A 386 -16.72 22.64 -1.91
N VAL A 387 -15.56 23.15 -1.48
CA VAL A 387 -14.84 22.64 -0.31
C VAL A 387 -15.75 22.67 0.92
N GLY A 388 -15.73 21.60 1.70
CA GLY A 388 -16.54 21.47 2.90
C GLY A 388 -15.80 20.73 4.01
N SER A 389 -16.58 20.12 4.90
CA SER A 389 -16.08 19.25 5.96
C SER A 389 -17.13 18.18 6.27
N THR A 390 -17.73 17.60 5.22
CA THR A 390 -18.74 16.54 5.35
C THR A 390 -18.08 15.16 5.51
N GLY A 391 -18.81 14.18 6.05
CA GLY A 391 -18.24 12.86 6.35
C GLY A 391 -17.27 12.90 7.54
N LEU A 392 -16.25 12.05 7.52
CA LEU A 392 -15.22 11.98 8.56
C LEU A 392 -14.12 13.01 8.27
N SER A 393 -14.37 14.26 8.67
CA SER A 393 -13.45 15.38 8.47
C SER A 393 -13.31 16.20 9.77
N THR A 394 -12.09 16.66 10.06
CA THR A 394 -11.80 17.49 11.25
C THR A 394 -11.93 19.00 11.00
N GLY A 395 -12.02 19.42 9.74
CA GLY A 395 -12.16 20.82 9.36
C GLY A 395 -12.19 21.02 7.84
N PRO A 396 -12.42 22.24 7.34
CA PRO A 396 -12.51 22.49 5.90
C PRO A 396 -11.24 22.11 5.12
N HIS A 397 -11.36 21.14 4.21
CA HIS A 397 -10.31 20.72 3.29
C HIS A 397 -10.90 19.97 2.09
N LEU A 398 -10.12 19.82 1.02
CA LEU A 398 -10.41 18.87 -0.05
C LEU A 398 -9.53 17.63 0.15
N HIS A 399 -10.15 16.47 0.31
CA HIS A 399 -9.46 15.19 0.16
C HIS A 399 -9.52 14.77 -1.32
N PHE A 400 -8.36 14.74 -1.96
CA PHE A 400 -8.19 14.45 -3.38
C PHE A 400 -7.44 13.14 -3.57
N GLU A 401 -8.00 12.20 -4.35
CA GLU A 401 -7.39 10.90 -4.62
C GLU A 401 -7.17 10.72 -6.12
N VAL A 402 -6.10 10.02 -6.49
CA VAL A 402 -5.83 9.58 -7.86
C VAL A 402 -5.74 8.06 -7.87
N LEU A 403 -6.58 7.43 -8.69
CA LEU A 403 -6.59 5.98 -8.86
C LEU A 403 -6.07 5.65 -10.26
N VAL A 404 -5.15 4.69 -10.33
CA VAL A 404 -4.63 4.16 -11.60
C VAL A 404 -4.88 2.67 -11.64
N ASP A 405 -5.65 2.22 -12.64
CA ASP A 405 -6.13 0.84 -12.76
C ASP A 405 -6.84 0.34 -11.48
N GLY A 406 -7.55 1.25 -10.81
CA GLY A 406 -8.30 0.97 -9.57
C GLY A 406 -7.49 1.08 -8.28
N ALA A 407 -6.16 1.30 -8.34
CA ALA A 407 -5.31 1.42 -7.16
C ALA A 407 -5.04 2.88 -6.79
N TYR A 408 -5.15 3.24 -5.50
CA TYR A 408 -4.80 4.56 -4.99
C TYR A 408 -3.30 4.85 -5.15
N THR A 409 -2.98 6.06 -5.59
CA THR A 409 -1.60 6.56 -5.79
C THR A 409 -1.42 7.92 -5.13
N ASP A 410 -0.17 8.31 -4.88
CA ASP A 410 0.15 9.68 -4.46
C ASP A 410 -0.34 10.66 -5.54
N PRO A 411 -1.26 11.59 -5.23
CA PRO A 411 -1.75 12.55 -6.21
C PRO A 411 -0.72 13.59 -6.64
N MET A 412 0.30 13.87 -5.81
CA MET A 412 1.21 15.00 -6.03
C MET A 412 1.99 14.94 -7.36
N PRO A 413 2.54 13.79 -7.79
CA PRO A 413 3.25 13.68 -9.08
C PRO A 413 2.34 13.89 -10.31
N TRP A 414 1.02 13.74 -10.17
CA TRP A 414 0.09 13.88 -11.29
C TRP A 414 -0.31 15.34 -11.56
N LEU A 415 -0.16 16.20 -10.57
CA LEU A 415 -0.61 17.59 -10.63
C LEU A 415 0.38 18.46 -11.43
N ALA A 416 -0.17 19.20 -12.39
CA ALA A 416 0.53 20.22 -13.15
C ALA A 416 0.67 21.48 -12.29
N VAL A 417 1.62 21.44 -11.36
CA VAL A 417 1.95 22.61 -10.54
C VAL A 417 2.89 23.49 -11.37
N ALA A 418 2.38 24.60 -11.90
CA ALA A 418 3.25 25.65 -12.40
C ALA A 418 4.08 26.14 -11.20
N ARG A 419 5.41 26.02 -11.32
CA ARG A 419 6.35 26.55 -10.32
C ARG A 419 6.49 28.05 -10.47
#